data_AF-A0A8B3KXF1-F1
#
_entry.id   AF-A0A8B3KXF1-F1
#
_cell.length_a   1.000
_cell.length_b   1.000
_cell.length_c   1.000
_cell.angle_alpha   90.00
_cell.angle_beta   90.00
_cell.angle_gamma   90.00
#
_symmetry.space_group_name_H-M   'P 1'
#
loop_
_entity.id
_entity.type
_entity.pdbx_description
1 polymer ?
#
loop_
_entity_poly.entity_id
_entity_poly.type
_entity_poly.pdbx_seq_one_letter_code
_entity_poly.pdbx_strand_id
1 'polypeptide(L)' 'MGGAEQAALDRRFMAAAIRLSRRNACRTATNPSVGTII' A
#
# COMPACT_ATOMS: atom_id res chain seq x y z
N MET A 1 6.84 20.70 -7.36
CA MET A 1 6.07 20.01 -6.32
C MET A 1 6.64 20.39 -4.96
N GLY A 2 5.81 20.93 -4.07
CA GLY A 2 6.22 21.16 -2.68
C GLY A 2 6.13 19.86 -1.88
N GLY A 3 6.86 19.74 -0.75
CA GLY A 3 6.86 18.52 0.07
C GLY A 3 5.45 18.07 0.52
N ALA A 4 4.52 19.00 0.70
CA ALA A 4 3.13 18.68 1.03
C ALA A 4 2.37 17.95 -0.09
N GLU A 5 2.64 18.30 -1.34
CA GLU A 5 2.04 17.68 -2.53
C GLU A 5 2.58 16.27 -2.72
N GLN A 6 3.90 16.09 -2.60
CA GLN A 6 4.53 14.77 -2.62
C GLN A 6 3.96 13.86 -1.53
N ALA A 7 3.86 14.36 -0.29
CA ALA A 7 3.30 13.58 0.81
C ALA A 7 1.81 13.20 0.59
N ALA A 8 1.03 14.06 -0.08
CA ALA A 8 -0.36 13.74 -0.44
C ALA A 8 -0.44 12.62 -1.48
N LEU A 9 0.46 12.65 -2.47
CA LEU A 9 0.59 11.62 -3.49
C LEU A 9 1.05 10.28 -2.87
N ASP A 10 2.08 10.30 -2.04
CA ASP A 10 2.61 9.12 -1.36
C ASP A 10 1.52 8.45 -0.49
N ARG A 11 0.72 9.24 0.24
CA ARG A 11 -0.42 8.71 1.02
C ARG A 11 -1.45 8.02 0.15
N ARG A 12 -1.73 8.52 -1.06
CA ARG A 12 -2.69 7.90 -1.98
C ARG A 12 -2.17 6.57 -2.49
N PHE A 13 -0.92 6.50 -2.94
CA PHE A 13 -0.31 5.26 -3.40
C PHE A 13 -0.17 4.23 -2.28
N MET A 14 0.26 4.66 -1.08
CA MET A 14 0.34 3.79 0.09
C MET A 14 -1.04 3.22 0.48
N ALA A 15 -2.09 4.06 0.47
CA ALA A 15 -3.46 3.59 0.72
C ALA A 15 -3.91 2.55 -0.32
N ALA A 16 -3.50 2.70 -1.58
CA ALA A 16 -3.78 1.72 -2.62
C ALA A 16 -2.98 0.41 -2.42
N ALA A 17 -1.70 0.49 -2.03
CA ALA A 17 -0.86 -0.67 -1.74
C ALA A 17 -1.38 -1.48 -0.55
N ILE A 18 -1.81 -0.81 0.53
CA ILE A 18 -2.46 -1.45 1.68
C ILE A 18 -3.76 -2.15 1.23
N ARG A 19 -4.58 -1.49 0.40
CA ARG A 19 -5.82 -2.09 -0.12
C ARG A 19 -5.54 -3.34 -0.97
N LEU A 20 -4.48 -3.31 -1.77
CA LEU A 20 -4.02 -4.46 -2.55
C LEU A 20 -3.57 -5.61 -1.64
N SER A 21 -2.73 -5.34 -0.64
CA SER A 21 -2.29 -6.33 0.35
C SER A 21 -3.49 -7.00 1.04
N ARG A 22 -4.54 -6.26 1.42
CA ARG A 22 -5.71 -6.82 2.12
C ARG A 22 -6.46 -7.90 1.33
N ARG A 23 -6.30 -7.99 0.00
CA ARG A 23 -6.92 -9.07 -0.82
C ARG A 23 -6.39 -10.47 -0.48
N ASN A 24 -5.18 -10.53 0.08
CA ASN A 24 -4.53 -11.78 0.50
C ASN A 24 -4.48 -11.93 2.02
N ALA A 25 -5.27 -11.15 2.78
CA ALA A 25 -5.36 -11.29 4.24
C ALA A 25 -5.74 -12.72 4.63
N CYS A 26 -4.97 -13.33 5.53
CA CYS A 26 -5.12 -14.72 5.97
C CYS A 26 -5.00 -15.78 4.86
N ARG A 27 -4.49 -15.42 3.68
CA ARG A 27 -4.32 -16.33 2.53
C ARG A 27 -2.86 -16.66 2.23
N THR A 28 -1.95 -16.18 3.06
CA THR A 28 -0.50 -16.29 2.88
C THR A 28 0.16 -17.19 3.94
N ALA A 29 -0.62 -18.08 4.58
CA ALA A 29 -0.19 -18.92 5.70
C ALA A 29 0.44 -18.07 6.83
N THR A 30 1.67 -18.37 7.25
CA THR A 30 2.42 -17.62 8.25
C THR A 30 3.10 -16.37 7.70
N ASN A 31 3.14 -16.19 6.38
CA ASN A 31 3.74 -15.01 5.79
C ASN A 31 2.80 -13.80 5.92
N PRO A 32 3.33 -12.57 6.13
CA PRO A 32 2.52 -11.38 6.10
C PRO A 32 1.97 -11.12 4.68
N SER A 33 0.80 -10.51 4.61
CA SER A 33 0.28 -10.05 3.32
C SER A 33 0.94 -8.73 2.91
N VAL A 34 1.58 -8.71 1.73
CA VAL A 34 2.30 -7.54 1.20
C VAL A 34 1.74 -7.17 -0.16
N GLY A 35 1.72 -5.86 -0.47
CA GLY A 35 1.29 -5.33 -1.77
C GLY A 35 2.19 -4.17 -2.19
N THR A 36 2.56 -4.16 -3.47
CA THR A 36 3.42 -3.14 -4.10
C THR A 36 2.69 -2.52 -5.29
N ILE A 37 2.89 -1.22 -5.48
CA ILE A 37 2.45 -0.45 -6.64
C ILE A 37 3.69 0.31 -7.17
N ILE A 38 3.90 0.24 -8.48
CA ILE A 38 5.01 0.89 -9.22
C ILE A 38 4.40 1.86 -10.22
#